data_AF-A0AAV1AA63-F1
#
_entry.id   AF-A0AAV1AA63-F1
#
_cell.length_a   1.000
_cell.length_b   1.000
_cell.length_c   1.000
_cell.angle_alpha   90.00
_cell.angle_beta   90.00
_cell.angle_gamma   90.00
#
_symmetry.space_group_name_H-M   'P 1'
#
loop_
_entity.id
_entity.type
_entity.pdbx_description
1 polymer ?
#
loop_
_entity_poly.entity_id
_entity_poly.type
_entity_poly.pdbx_seq_one_letter_code
_entity_poly.pdbx_strand_id
1 'polypeptide(L)'
;MVRRIMDAYQNKDALDEKEFIGNIRLKLPGELLSLLFEELFKSWINEVKKMSEKKRAMWAKQKQDKYGHDIIFRMTDFLNHGDIITHGLELTLKTGNFNVKRFKMERTGVTQVLQRSSYVSALAHMTEVFKQSEKSRNVSGAKAMHYSQFGMLCPCDIRVEACGVVRSLALMTHVTTDVEKDCSIDIIRSSVQRITTLKGIHLHEPDSFLVIYNGVILGRHENPQVYANYIRDARRSGRVSKFLSVHVNEKQCCVYLASDGGRVCRPLVIVEKGISKIKDIHMAELKEGKRTFDSFVNDALVEYVDVNEANNALIALTEQDVSLETTHIELEPFSILGVSAGIIPYPHHNHSRGNFKQCAVGKKAIGNITYNQLLRMDRLLNSLVYPQRPLLTTKSIELVGYDKIGGGQNAIIAVMSFSGYDTNDAIVMNKSSIDRGFGRSTIMKTDTIIKQNYNNCTSDRFRPPTRDNAGRMQH
;
A
#
# COMPACT_ATOMS: atom_id res chain seq x y z
N MET A 1 -1.61 12.08 -29.37
CA MET A 1 -1.80 10.61 -29.46
C MET A 1 -1.30 10.06 -30.80
N VAL A 2 -1.87 10.46 -31.95
CA VAL A 2 -1.45 9.98 -33.28
C VAL A 2 0.05 10.09 -33.52
N ARG A 3 0.66 11.23 -33.16
CA ARG A 3 2.12 11.41 -33.25
C ARG A 3 2.90 10.33 -32.48
N ARG A 4 2.52 10.02 -31.24
CA ARG A 4 3.20 8.96 -30.46
C ARG A 4 3.10 7.58 -31.11
N ILE A 5 1.97 7.30 -31.76
CA ILE A 5 1.79 6.05 -32.50
C ILE A 5 2.75 6.02 -33.70
N MET A 6 2.88 7.13 -34.42
CA MET A 6 3.82 7.26 -35.54
C MET A 6 5.28 7.18 -35.07
N ASP A 7 5.62 7.87 -33.99
CA ASP A 7 6.97 7.86 -33.40
C ASP A 7 7.35 6.44 -32.94
N ALA A 8 6.43 5.71 -32.30
CA ALA A 8 6.64 4.32 -31.90
C ALA A 8 6.71 3.34 -33.09
N TYR A 9 6.04 3.66 -34.20
CA TYR A 9 6.15 2.90 -35.44
C TYR A 9 7.52 3.09 -36.10
N GLN A 10 8.05 4.31 -36.06
CA GLN A 10 9.36 4.65 -36.63
C GLN A 10 10.52 4.19 -35.74
N ASN A 11 10.42 4.43 -34.43
CA ASN A 11 11.46 4.16 -33.44
C ASN A 11 10.96 3.17 -32.39
N LYS A 12 11.60 1.99 -32.32
CA LYS A 12 11.28 0.98 -31.28
C LYS A 12 11.55 1.48 -29.86
N ASP A 13 12.54 2.36 -29.70
CA ASP A 13 12.90 2.93 -28.39
C ASP A 13 11.89 3.96 -27.85
N ALA A 14 10.94 4.39 -28.69
CA ALA A 14 9.84 5.25 -28.28
C ALA A 14 8.64 4.46 -27.72
N LEU A 15 8.73 3.13 -27.64
CA LEU A 15 7.70 2.28 -27.07
C LEU A 15 7.72 2.37 -25.54
N ASP A 16 6.60 2.80 -24.95
CA ASP A 16 6.44 2.87 -23.50
C ASP A 16 6.36 1.47 -22.86
N GLU A 17 7.09 1.26 -21.77
CA GLU A 17 7.09 0.00 -21.01
C GLU A 17 5.85 -0.11 -20.11
N LYS A 18 5.08 -1.19 -20.27
CA LYS A 18 3.87 -1.45 -19.47
C LYS A 18 4.16 -1.77 -17.99
N GLU A 19 5.34 -2.30 -17.70
CA GLU A 19 5.71 -2.78 -16.35
C GLU A 19 6.40 -1.71 -15.50
N PHE A 20 6.71 -0.57 -16.10
CA PHE A 20 7.32 0.55 -15.42
C PHE A 20 6.38 1.10 -14.34
N ILE A 21 6.81 1.01 -13.07
CA ILE A 21 5.96 1.34 -11.92
C ILE A 21 5.51 2.81 -11.90
N GLY A 22 6.27 3.73 -12.49
CA GLY A 22 5.88 5.15 -12.58
C GLY A 22 4.66 5.41 -13.47
N ASN A 23 4.25 4.43 -14.30
CA ASN A 23 3.02 4.45 -15.08
C ASN A 23 1.85 3.73 -14.38
N ILE A 24 2.11 3.12 -13.23
CA ILE A 24 1.14 2.35 -12.45
C ILE A 24 0.75 3.20 -11.23
N ARG A 25 -0.51 3.07 -10.79
CA ARG A 25 -1.02 3.70 -9.58
C ARG A 25 -1.54 2.65 -8.61
N LEU A 26 -1.20 2.81 -7.34
CA LEU A 26 -1.68 1.98 -6.25
C LEU A 26 -2.99 2.57 -5.72
N LYS A 27 -4.07 1.79 -5.82
CA LYS A 27 -5.35 2.17 -5.22
C LYS A 27 -5.33 1.90 -3.73
N LEU A 28 -5.40 2.96 -2.93
CA LEU A 28 -5.46 2.85 -1.48
C LEU A 28 -6.87 2.47 -1.00
N PRO A 29 -7.01 1.95 0.24
CA PRO A 29 -8.31 1.60 0.80
C PRO A 29 -9.30 2.77 0.82
N GLY A 30 -8.84 4.00 1.04
CA GLY A 30 -9.69 5.20 1.05
C GLY A 30 -10.40 5.42 -0.29
N GLU A 31 -9.68 5.31 -1.41
CA GLU A 31 -10.23 5.44 -2.77
C GLU A 31 -11.19 4.28 -3.10
N LEU A 32 -10.86 3.07 -2.68
CA LEU A 32 -11.74 1.90 -2.91
C LEU A 32 -13.04 2.01 -2.12
N LEU A 33 -12.96 2.51 -0.88
CA LEU A 33 -14.13 2.76 -0.04
C LEU A 33 -14.98 3.92 -0.56
N SER A 34 -14.37 4.99 -1.09
CA SER A 34 -15.13 6.10 -1.67
C SER A 34 -15.93 5.66 -2.89
N LEU A 35 -15.33 4.86 -3.80
CA LEU A 35 -16.03 4.29 -4.95
C LEU A 35 -17.18 3.36 -4.54
N LEU A 36 -16.95 2.53 -3.52
CA LEU A 36 -17.97 1.63 -2.99
C LEU A 36 -19.13 2.42 -2.35
N PHE A 37 -18.80 3.43 -1.53
CA PHE A 37 -19.78 4.29 -0.90
C PHE A 37 -20.61 5.06 -1.94
N GLU A 38 -19.98 5.60 -2.99
CA GLU A 38 -20.68 6.31 -4.05
C GLU A 38 -21.71 5.41 -4.76
N GLU A 39 -21.37 4.15 -5.01
CA GLU A 39 -22.29 3.19 -5.62
C GLU A 39 -23.49 2.90 -4.71
N LEU A 40 -23.22 2.57 -3.44
CA LEU A 40 -24.26 2.29 -2.44
C LEU A 40 -25.16 3.51 -2.21
N PHE A 41 -24.56 4.70 -2.13
CA PHE A 41 -25.28 5.95 -1.92
C PHE A 41 -26.19 6.29 -3.09
N LYS A 42 -25.70 6.17 -4.33
CA LYS A 42 -26.54 6.41 -5.52
C LYS A 42 -27.59 5.31 -5.71
N SER A 43 -27.31 4.07 -5.32
CA SER A 43 -28.30 2.99 -5.26
C SER A 43 -29.43 3.33 -4.29
N TRP A 44 -29.07 3.83 -3.10
CA TRP A 44 -30.02 4.33 -2.11
C TRP A 44 -30.85 5.52 -2.63
N ILE A 45 -30.22 6.51 -3.28
CA ILE A 45 -30.94 7.62 -3.94
C ILE A 45 -31.97 7.11 -4.95
N ASN A 46 -31.60 6.14 -5.79
CA ASN A 46 -32.51 5.56 -6.76
C ASN A 46 -33.71 4.86 -6.10
N GLU A 47 -33.49 4.19 -4.97
CA GLU A 47 -34.57 3.53 -4.24
C GLU A 47 -35.50 4.55 -3.57
N VAL A 48 -34.95 5.60 -2.96
CA VAL A 48 -35.72 6.73 -2.43
C VAL A 48 -36.55 7.39 -3.54
N LYS A 49 -35.96 7.59 -4.73
CA LYS A 49 -36.68 8.13 -5.89
C LYS A 49 -37.85 7.25 -6.30
N LYS A 50 -37.65 5.94 -6.47
CA LYS A 50 -38.74 4.99 -6.80
C LYS A 50 -39.85 5.01 -5.75
N MET A 51 -39.51 5.10 -4.47
CA MET A 51 -40.50 5.19 -3.40
C MET A 51 -41.30 6.49 -3.47
N SER A 52 -40.63 7.62 -3.73
CA SER A 52 -41.29 8.92 -3.89
C SER A 52 -42.25 8.91 -5.10
N GLU A 53 -41.87 8.27 -6.20
CA GLU A 53 -42.71 8.11 -7.39
C GLU A 53 -43.90 7.19 -7.11
N LYS A 54 -43.71 6.07 -6.40
CA LYS A 54 -44.80 5.18 -5.96
C LYS A 54 -45.80 5.90 -5.06
N LYS A 55 -45.32 6.65 -4.06
CA LYS A 55 -46.18 7.45 -3.17
C LYS A 55 -46.93 8.54 -3.95
N ARG A 56 -46.25 9.23 -4.87
CA ARG A 56 -46.87 10.23 -5.76
C ARG A 56 -47.93 9.61 -6.67
N ALA A 57 -47.68 8.43 -7.23
CA ALA A 57 -48.64 7.71 -8.08
C ALA A 57 -49.86 7.21 -7.28
N MET A 58 -49.66 6.77 -6.03
CA MET A 58 -50.78 6.44 -5.12
C MET A 58 -51.61 7.67 -4.78
N TRP A 59 -50.96 8.81 -4.51
CA TRP A 59 -51.63 10.09 -4.27
C TRP A 59 -52.44 10.55 -5.50
N ALA A 60 -51.88 10.45 -6.71
CA ALA A 60 -52.60 10.82 -7.93
C ALA A 60 -53.86 9.97 -8.19
N LYS A 61 -53.94 8.77 -7.60
CA LYS A 61 -55.12 7.88 -7.66
C LYS A 61 -56.13 8.13 -6.54
N GLN A 62 -55.71 8.69 -5.40
CA GLN A 62 -56.62 9.10 -4.33
C GLN A 62 -57.22 10.48 -4.68
N LYS A 63 -58.50 10.50 -5.07
CA LYS A 63 -59.27 11.75 -5.19
C LYS A 63 -59.18 12.51 -3.86
N GLN A 64 -58.93 13.83 -3.94
CA GLN A 64 -58.90 14.76 -2.80
C GLN A 64 -60.05 14.48 -1.82
N ASP A 65 -59.74 13.94 -0.64
CA ASP A 65 -60.65 14.05 0.50
C ASP A 65 -60.66 15.52 0.96
N LYS A 66 -61.86 16.03 1.22
CA LYS A 66 -62.19 17.45 1.51
C LYS A 66 -61.51 18.07 2.74
N TYR A 67 -60.73 17.29 3.50
CA TYR A 67 -59.92 17.77 4.61
C TYR A 67 -58.47 17.55 4.24
N GLY A 68 -57.83 18.62 3.76
CA GLY A 68 -56.45 18.66 3.29
C GLY A 68 -55.46 18.33 4.41
N HIS A 69 -55.36 17.06 4.78
CA HIS A 69 -54.21 16.56 5.49
C HIS A 69 -53.10 16.41 4.46
N ASP A 70 -52.20 17.38 4.45
CA ASP A 70 -50.87 17.21 3.85
C ASP A 70 -50.32 15.88 4.38
N ILE A 71 -50.19 14.90 3.49
CA ILE A 71 -49.46 13.67 3.81
C ILE A 71 -48.02 14.11 3.96
N ILE A 72 -47.65 14.43 5.20
CA ILE A 72 -46.30 14.77 5.59
C ILE A 72 -45.43 13.62 5.06
N PHE A 73 -44.54 13.93 4.12
CA PHE A 73 -43.44 13.05 3.74
C PHE A 73 -42.62 12.79 4.99
N ARG A 74 -43.04 11.83 5.82
CA ARG A 74 -42.31 11.50 7.03
C ARG A 74 -41.02 10.83 6.61
N MET A 75 -39.91 11.48 6.95
CA MET A 75 -38.56 10.96 6.75
C MET A 75 -38.41 9.54 7.31
N THR A 76 -39.16 9.20 8.37
CA THR A 76 -39.20 7.87 9.01
C THR A 76 -39.55 6.75 8.04
N ASP A 77 -40.41 6.99 7.06
CA ASP A 77 -40.79 5.95 6.08
C ASP A 77 -39.64 5.63 5.11
N PHE A 78 -38.72 6.57 4.92
CA PHE A 78 -37.53 6.41 4.07
C PHE A 78 -36.36 5.82 4.86
N LEU A 79 -36.30 6.08 6.17
CA LEU A 79 -35.24 5.60 7.06
C LEU A 79 -35.31 4.08 7.32
N ASN A 80 -36.50 3.48 7.28
CA ASN A 80 -36.66 2.02 7.42
C ASN A 80 -35.99 1.21 6.30
N HIS A 81 -35.57 1.85 5.19
CA HIS A 81 -34.81 1.25 4.11
C HIS A 81 -33.33 1.69 4.09
N GLY A 82 -32.84 2.28 5.18
CA GLY A 82 -31.47 2.81 5.32
C GLY A 82 -30.36 1.76 5.33
N ASP A 83 -30.69 0.48 5.53
CA ASP A 83 -29.69 -0.59 5.68
C ASP A 83 -28.95 -0.96 4.40
N ILE A 84 -29.33 -0.40 3.24
CA ILE A 84 -28.64 -0.67 1.96
C ILE A 84 -27.15 -0.36 2.07
N ILE A 85 -26.80 0.77 2.70
CA ILE A 85 -25.40 1.19 2.85
C ILE A 85 -24.70 0.28 3.85
N THR A 86 -25.26 0.10 5.04
CA THR A 86 -24.66 -0.71 6.11
C THR A 86 -24.47 -2.17 5.67
N HIS A 87 -25.52 -2.80 5.16
CA HIS A 87 -25.49 -4.18 4.68
C HIS A 87 -24.60 -4.34 3.46
N GLY A 88 -24.61 -3.37 2.53
CA GLY A 88 -23.75 -3.36 1.35
C GLY A 88 -22.27 -3.29 1.71
N LEU A 89 -21.90 -2.41 2.65
CA LEU A 89 -20.53 -2.31 3.17
C LEU A 89 -20.12 -3.57 3.91
N GLU A 90 -20.96 -4.09 4.81
CA GLU A 90 -20.64 -5.31 5.56
C GLU A 90 -20.44 -6.52 4.64
N LEU A 91 -21.34 -6.73 3.69
CA LEU A 91 -21.28 -7.86 2.77
C LEU A 91 -20.04 -7.80 1.86
N THR A 92 -19.71 -6.63 1.31
CA THR A 92 -18.54 -6.46 0.45
C THR A 92 -17.23 -6.62 1.23
N LEU A 93 -17.13 -6.05 2.44
CA LEU A 93 -15.95 -6.18 3.28
C LEU A 93 -15.75 -7.61 3.82
N LYS A 94 -16.84 -8.31 4.18
CA LYS A 94 -16.81 -9.68 4.70
C LYS A 94 -16.48 -10.71 3.63
N THR A 95 -17.04 -10.55 2.43
CA THR A 95 -16.80 -11.48 1.31
C THR A 95 -15.51 -11.18 0.54
N GLY A 96 -15.04 -9.92 0.58
CA GLY A 96 -13.93 -9.44 -0.24
C GLY A 96 -14.20 -9.34 -1.73
N ASN A 97 -15.49 -9.41 -2.10
CA ASN A 97 -15.95 -9.21 -3.46
C ASN A 97 -16.40 -7.75 -3.64
N PHE A 98 -15.58 -6.97 -4.31
CA PHE A 98 -15.88 -5.61 -4.72
C PHE A 98 -16.48 -5.64 -6.12
N ASN A 99 -17.81 -5.72 -6.20
CA ASN A 99 -18.55 -5.56 -7.44
C ASN A 99 -19.19 -4.17 -7.49
N VAL A 100 -18.54 -3.26 -8.22
CA VAL A 100 -19.03 -1.91 -8.43
C VAL A 100 -19.48 -1.78 -9.89
N LYS A 101 -20.77 -1.97 -10.13
CA LYS A 101 -21.37 -2.07 -11.47
C LYS A 101 -21.20 -0.78 -12.27
N ARG A 102 -21.42 0.39 -11.64
CA ARG A 102 -21.28 1.68 -12.32
C ARG A 102 -19.88 1.90 -12.89
N PHE A 103 -18.84 1.51 -12.17
CA PHE A 103 -17.45 1.66 -12.61
C PHE A 103 -16.90 0.43 -13.34
N LYS A 104 -17.76 -0.56 -13.65
CA LYS A 104 -17.37 -1.85 -14.26
C LYS A 104 -16.19 -2.50 -13.55
N MET A 105 -16.14 -2.36 -12.22
CA MET A 105 -15.05 -2.87 -11.41
C MET A 105 -15.51 -4.12 -10.68
N GLU A 106 -15.09 -5.27 -11.19
CA GLU A 106 -15.30 -6.56 -10.53
C GLU A 106 -13.96 -7.07 -10.01
N ARG A 107 -13.77 -6.98 -8.68
CA ARG A 107 -12.55 -7.40 -8.00
C ARG A 107 -12.89 -8.40 -6.91
N THR A 108 -12.10 -9.46 -6.85
CA THR A 108 -12.21 -10.50 -5.82
C THR A 108 -10.92 -10.50 -4.99
N GLY A 109 -11.05 -10.73 -3.69
CA GLY A 109 -9.90 -10.79 -2.78
C GLY A 109 -9.28 -9.43 -2.43
N VAL A 110 -10.06 -8.34 -2.53
CA VAL A 110 -9.61 -6.99 -2.13
C VAL A 110 -9.46 -6.90 -0.61
N THR A 111 -10.43 -7.43 0.14
CA THR A 111 -10.29 -7.60 1.59
C THR A 111 -9.87 -9.02 1.90
N GLN A 112 -9.01 -9.15 2.89
CA GLN A 112 -8.48 -10.42 3.37
C GLN A 112 -8.46 -10.38 4.90
N VAL A 113 -8.61 -11.55 5.52
CA VAL A 113 -8.42 -11.68 6.96
C VAL A 113 -6.93 -11.47 7.25
N LEU A 114 -6.63 -10.57 8.19
CA LEU A 114 -5.27 -10.28 8.61
C LEU A 114 -4.60 -11.56 9.13
N GLN A 115 -3.47 -11.93 8.52
CA GLN A 115 -2.70 -13.10 8.94
C GLN A 115 -1.88 -12.75 10.18
N ARG A 116 -2.26 -13.32 11.33
CA ARG A 116 -1.63 -13.08 12.63
C ARG A 116 -0.95 -14.34 13.16
N SER A 117 -0.03 -14.92 12.40
CA SER A 117 0.83 -16.00 12.89
C SER A 117 1.95 -15.48 13.79
N SER A 118 2.52 -14.33 13.43
CA SER A 118 3.55 -13.61 14.17
C SER A 118 3.36 -12.10 14.00
N TYR A 119 4.03 -11.32 14.84
CA TYR A 119 4.06 -9.86 14.69
C TYR A 119 4.52 -9.42 13.29
N VAL A 120 5.57 -10.06 12.78
CA VAL A 120 6.15 -9.79 11.45
C VAL A 120 5.17 -10.14 10.34
N SER A 121 4.47 -11.27 10.47
CA SER A 121 3.46 -11.68 9.48
C SER A 121 2.34 -10.65 9.36
N ALA A 122 1.86 -10.13 10.50
CA ALA A 122 0.80 -9.13 10.52
C ALA A 122 1.26 -7.82 9.82
N LEU A 123 2.46 -7.33 10.14
CA LEU A 123 3.01 -6.13 9.51
C LEU A 123 3.27 -6.34 8.02
N ALA A 124 3.87 -7.48 7.65
CA ALA A 124 4.13 -7.79 6.26
C ALA A 124 2.83 -7.82 5.44
N HIS A 125 1.76 -8.42 5.99
CA HIS A 125 0.44 -8.47 5.35
C HIS A 125 -0.16 -7.07 5.14
N MET A 126 0.05 -6.13 6.06
CA MET A 126 -0.38 -4.74 5.88
C MET A 126 0.38 -3.98 4.78
N THR A 127 1.63 -4.38 4.52
CA THR A 127 2.49 -3.75 3.49
C THR A 127 2.41 -4.40 2.10
N GLU A 128 1.57 -5.43 1.95
CA GLU A 128 1.45 -6.17 0.69
C GLU A 128 0.65 -5.39 -0.36
N VAL A 129 1.17 -5.40 -1.59
CA VAL A 129 0.59 -4.81 -2.78
C VAL A 129 0.27 -5.93 -3.77
N PHE A 130 -0.98 -5.93 -4.24
CA PHE A 130 -1.49 -6.92 -5.18
C PHE A 130 -1.55 -6.34 -6.60
N LYS A 131 -0.81 -6.96 -7.53
CA LYS A 131 -0.95 -6.69 -8.97
C LYS A 131 -2.14 -7.50 -9.50
N GLN A 132 -3.10 -6.82 -10.13
CA GLN A 132 -4.18 -7.53 -10.82
C GLN A 132 -3.63 -8.15 -12.11
N SER A 133 -3.65 -9.48 -12.19
CA SER A 133 -3.34 -10.21 -13.42
C SER A 133 -4.61 -10.84 -13.98
N GLU A 134 -4.83 -10.72 -15.28
CA GLU A 134 -5.84 -11.54 -15.98
C GLU A 134 -5.44 -13.01 -15.84
N LYS A 135 -6.32 -13.82 -15.25
CA LYS A 135 -6.08 -15.25 -14.95
C LYS A 135 -5.70 -16.09 -16.18
N SER A 136 -5.95 -15.59 -17.40
CA SER A 136 -5.77 -16.29 -18.66
C SER A 136 -4.34 -16.29 -19.22
N ARG A 137 -3.44 -15.41 -18.76
CA ARG A 137 -2.09 -15.28 -19.34
C ARG A 137 -1.01 -15.20 -18.26
N ASN A 138 -0.45 -16.36 -17.92
CA ASN A 138 0.79 -16.48 -17.15
C ASN A 138 1.99 -16.06 -18.01
N VAL A 139 2.14 -14.76 -18.29
CA VAL A 139 3.30 -14.24 -19.02
C VAL A 139 4.44 -13.99 -18.03
N SER A 140 5.62 -14.55 -18.33
CA SER A 140 6.82 -14.47 -17.47
C SER A 140 7.31 -13.03 -17.26
N GLY A 141 7.13 -12.14 -18.25
CA GLY A 141 7.52 -10.72 -18.17
C GLY A 141 6.87 -10.01 -16.97
N ALA A 142 5.54 -10.11 -16.85
CA ALA A 142 4.79 -9.37 -15.82
C ALA A 142 5.10 -9.76 -14.37
N LYS A 143 5.82 -10.87 -14.16
CA LYS A 143 6.25 -11.37 -12.85
C LYS A 143 7.71 -11.01 -12.53
N ALA A 144 8.51 -10.63 -13.51
CA ALA A 144 9.89 -10.25 -13.33
C ALA A 144 10.01 -9.00 -12.45
N MET A 145 11.16 -8.84 -11.79
CA MET A 145 11.48 -7.57 -11.14
C MET A 145 11.89 -6.56 -12.19
N HIS A 146 11.34 -5.37 -12.07
CA HIS A 146 11.64 -4.24 -12.94
C HIS A 146 12.56 -3.28 -12.22
N TYR A 147 13.53 -2.66 -12.91
CA TYR A 147 14.51 -1.75 -12.29
C TYR A 147 13.84 -0.56 -11.58
N SER A 148 12.71 -0.08 -12.12
CA SER A 148 11.96 1.03 -11.51
C SER A 148 11.30 0.71 -10.16
N GLN A 149 11.31 -0.56 -9.73
CA GLN A 149 10.85 -0.96 -8.39
C GLN A 149 11.89 -0.64 -7.30
N PHE A 150 13.13 -0.32 -7.67
CA PHE A 150 14.21 -0.04 -6.74
C PHE A 150 13.85 1.09 -5.77
N GLY A 151 13.98 0.82 -4.48
CA GLY A 151 13.64 1.77 -3.41
C GLY A 151 12.14 2.01 -3.18
N MET A 152 11.27 1.43 -4.00
CA MET A 152 9.80 1.57 -3.86
C MET A 152 9.16 0.27 -3.35
N LEU A 153 9.59 -0.87 -3.88
CA LEU A 153 9.12 -2.19 -3.48
C LEU A 153 10.30 -3.02 -2.97
N CYS A 154 10.02 -3.89 -2.01
CA CYS A 154 11.00 -4.81 -1.48
C CYS A 154 11.43 -5.81 -2.56
N PRO A 155 12.74 -5.97 -2.82
CA PRO A 155 13.22 -6.94 -3.80
C PRO A 155 13.10 -8.39 -3.31
N CYS A 156 13.09 -8.61 -1.98
CA CYS A 156 13.15 -9.94 -1.37
C CYS A 156 11.80 -10.53 -0.96
N ASP A 157 10.82 -9.71 -0.59
CA ASP A 157 9.57 -10.20 -0.03
C ASP A 157 8.56 -10.56 -1.14
N ILE A 158 8.64 -11.81 -1.60
CA ILE A 158 7.82 -12.39 -2.67
C ILE A 158 7.12 -13.65 -2.13
N ARG A 159 5.81 -13.78 -2.37
CA ARG A 159 5.07 -15.01 -2.04
C ARG A 159 5.38 -16.12 -3.04
N VAL A 160 5.65 -17.34 -2.54
CA VAL A 160 6.00 -18.52 -3.36
C VAL A 160 4.89 -18.89 -4.35
N GLU A 161 3.63 -18.95 -3.88
CA GLU A 161 2.47 -19.35 -4.69
C GLU A 161 2.04 -18.27 -5.69
N ALA A 162 2.36 -17.00 -5.40
CA ALA A 162 1.96 -15.83 -6.18
C ALA A 162 3.19 -15.01 -6.61
N CYS A 163 4.20 -15.71 -7.11
CA CYS A 163 5.49 -15.12 -7.47
C CYS A 163 5.30 -13.96 -8.47
N GLY A 164 5.76 -12.77 -8.09
CA GLY A 164 5.68 -11.55 -8.89
C GLY A 164 4.32 -10.83 -8.90
N VAL A 165 3.27 -11.45 -8.35
CA VAL A 165 1.92 -10.86 -8.27
C VAL A 165 1.72 -10.11 -6.96
N VAL A 166 2.18 -10.70 -5.86
CA VAL A 166 2.19 -10.06 -4.55
C VAL A 166 3.60 -9.56 -4.27
N ARG A 167 3.70 -8.26 -4.00
CA ARG A 167 4.93 -7.57 -3.63
C ARG A 167 4.71 -6.87 -2.29
N SER A 168 5.77 -6.45 -1.62
CA SER A 168 5.65 -5.65 -0.40
C SER A 168 6.30 -4.29 -0.62
N LEU A 169 5.75 -3.25 0.01
CA LEU A 169 6.37 -1.93 0.03
C LEU A 169 7.74 -1.98 0.73
N ALA A 170 8.67 -1.12 0.29
CA ALA A 170 9.92 -0.89 1.02
C ALA A 170 9.65 -0.04 2.28
N LEU A 171 10.59 -0.02 3.22
CA LEU A 171 10.40 0.60 4.55
C LEU A 171 10.07 2.09 4.49
N MET A 172 10.69 2.83 3.56
CA MET A 172 10.54 4.29 3.44
C MET A 172 9.56 4.71 2.35
N THR A 173 8.90 3.76 1.67
CA THR A 173 7.99 4.07 0.58
C THR A 173 6.71 4.70 1.12
N HIS A 174 6.36 5.86 0.56
CA HIS A 174 5.13 6.57 0.82
C HIS A 174 4.21 6.49 -0.41
N VAL A 175 2.93 6.17 -0.21
CA VAL A 175 1.93 6.20 -1.29
C VAL A 175 1.17 7.52 -1.23
N THR A 176 1.14 8.27 -2.32
CA THR A 176 0.47 9.57 -2.38
C THR A 176 -1.06 9.44 -2.28
N THR A 177 -1.70 10.44 -1.69
CA THR A 177 -3.16 10.59 -1.67
C THR A 177 -3.57 11.76 -2.56
N ASP A 178 -4.79 11.74 -3.09
CA ASP A 178 -5.32 12.86 -3.86
C ASP A 178 -5.42 14.13 -2.98
N VAL A 179 -5.08 15.28 -3.56
CA VAL A 179 -5.17 16.59 -2.91
C VAL A 179 -6.28 17.39 -3.59
N GLU A 180 -7.31 17.79 -2.83
CA GLU A 180 -8.55 18.34 -3.39
C GLU A 180 -8.45 19.76 -3.96
N LYS A 181 -7.37 20.52 -3.65
CA LYS A 181 -7.21 21.91 -4.10
C LYS A 181 -5.76 22.21 -4.47
N ASP A 182 -5.48 22.18 -5.76
CA ASP A 182 -4.20 22.59 -6.31
C ASP A 182 -4.10 24.13 -6.40
N CYS A 183 -3.84 24.81 -5.28
CA CYS A 183 -3.24 26.16 -5.33
C CYS A 183 -1.96 26.17 -6.19
N SER A 184 -1.37 24.98 -6.41
CA SER A 184 -0.29 24.68 -7.34
C SER A 184 -0.59 25.08 -8.79
N ILE A 185 -1.83 24.96 -9.28
CA ILE A 185 -2.13 25.13 -10.72
C ILE A 185 -1.83 26.55 -11.20
N ASP A 186 -2.11 27.57 -10.37
CA ASP A 186 -1.86 28.97 -10.75
C ASP A 186 -0.36 29.26 -10.86
N ILE A 187 0.43 28.72 -9.92
CA ILE A 187 1.91 28.80 -9.96
C ILE A 187 2.43 28.08 -11.20
N ILE A 188 1.94 26.86 -11.46
CA ILE A 188 2.32 26.05 -12.62
C ILE A 188 2.01 26.76 -13.94
N ARG A 189 0.86 27.46 -14.02
CA ARG A 189 0.42 28.17 -15.23
C ARG A 189 1.11 29.52 -15.44
N SER A 190 1.65 30.14 -14.40
CA SER A 190 2.17 31.52 -14.45
C SER A 190 3.29 31.73 -15.48
N SER A 191 4.19 30.75 -15.62
CA SER A 191 5.35 30.82 -16.52
C SER A 191 5.18 30.04 -17.83
N VAL A 192 4.01 29.43 -18.07
CA VAL A 192 3.74 28.59 -19.25
C VAL A 192 2.98 29.39 -20.31
N GLN A 193 3.43 29.31 -21.56
CA GLN A 193 2.68 29.87 -22.68
C GLN A 193 1.41 29.03 -22.88
N ARG A 194 0.25 29.62 -22.57
CA ARG A 194 -1.03 28.91 -22.56
C ARG A 194 -1.39 28.34 -23.92
N ILE A 195 -1.93 27.13 -23.91
CA ILE A 195 -2.38 26.45 -25.14
C ILE A 195 -3.40 27.27 -25.94
N THR A 196 -4.24 28.07 -25.28
CA THR A 196 -5.26 28.93 -25.93
C THR A 196 -4.68 30.02 -26.81
N THR A 197 -3.43 30.43 -26.55
CA THR A 197 -2.74 31.48 -27.30
C THR A 197 -1.87 30.91 -28.43
N LEU A 198 -1.61 29.61 -28.42
CA LEU A 198 -0.68 28.96 -29.33
C LEU A 198 -1.37 28.46 -30.60
N LYS A 199 -0.68 28.61 -31.74
CA LYS A 199 -1.05 27.93 -32.99
C LYS A 199 -0.47 26.50 -32.99
N GLY A 200 -1.09 25.61 -33.76
CA GLY A 200 -0.71 24.19 -33.84
C GLY A 200 0.77 23.94 -34.18
N ILE A 201 1.39 24.83 -34.96
CA ILE A 201 2.80 24.74 -35.37
C ILE A 201 3.75 24.93 -34.18
N HIS A 202 3.42 25.82 -33.25
CA HIS A 202 4.28 26.21 -32.14
C HIS A 202 4.39 25.15 -31.03
N LEU A 203 3.48 24.17 -31.00
CA LEU A 203 3.45 23.08 -30.02
C LEU A 203 4.57 22.05 -30.22
N HIS A 204 5.17 22.04 -31.41
CA HIS A 204 6.07 20.97 -31.87
C HIS A 204 7.34 21.49 -32.51
N GLU A 205 7.70 22.75 -32.21
CA GLU A 205 9.01 23.30 -32.56
C GLU A 205 10.12 22.51 -31.84
N PRO A 206 11.29 22.35 -32.48
CA PRO A 206 12.38 21.55 -31.93
C PRO A 206 12.85 22.02 -30.55
N ASP A 207 12.76 23.34 -30.28
CA ASP A 207 13.15 23.95 -29.01
C ASP A 207 11.96 24.17 -28.05
N SER A 208 10.80 23.56 -28.31
CA SER A 208 9.62 23.72 -27.46
C SER A 208 9.21 22.43 -26.75
N PHE A 209 9.05 22.55 -25.43
CA PHE A 209 8.61 21.45 -24.58
C PHE A 209 7.15 21.64 -24.17
N LEU A 210 6.36 20.58 -24.29
CA LEU A 210 4.96 20.58 -23.85
C LEU A 210 4.89 20.38 -22.34
N VAL A 211 4.12 21.23 -21.66
CA VAL A 211 3.88 21.09 -20.21
C VAL A 211 2.55 20.37 -19.99
N ILE A 212 2.62 19.21 -19.34
CA ILE A 212 1.48 18.32 -19.10
C ILE A 212 1.27 18.18 -17.59
N TYR A 213 0.07 18.49 -17.12
CA TYR A 213 -0.34 18.37 -15.72
C TYR A 213 -1.44 17.33 -15.57
N ASN A 214 -1.20 16.24 -14.85
CA ASN A 214 -2.16 15.13 -14.65
C ASN A 214 -2.79 14.64 -15.98
N GLY A 215 -2.00 14.61 -17.05
CA GLY A 215 -2.44 14.22 -18.40
C GLY A 215 -3.07 15.34 -19.25
N VAL A 216 -3.35 16.51 -18.67
CA VAL A 216 -3.87 17.68 -19.39
C VAL A 216 -2.73 18.55 -19.90
N ILE A 217 -2.74 18.88 -21.19
CA ILE A 217 -1.74 19.78 -21.78
C ILE A 217 -2.08 21.22 -21.37
N LEU A 218 -1.20 21.86 -20.61
CA LEU A 218 -1.38 23.25 -20.17
C LEU A 218 -0.89 24.25 -21.23
N GLY A 219 0.19 23.90 -21.92
CA GLY A 219 0.84 24.80 -22.86
C GLY A 219 2.24 24.35 -23.21
N ARG A 220 3.09 25.31 -23.60
CA ARG A 220 4.51 25.06 -23.93
C ARG A 220 5.45 25.94 -23.11
N HIS A 221 6.69 25.48 -23.01
CA HIS A 221 7.80 26.22 -22.44
C HIS A 221 9.06 26.00 -23.29
N GLU A 222 9.86 27.05 -23.48
CA GLU A 222 11.08 27.00 -24.30
C GLU A 222 12.22 26.32 -23.53
N ASN A 223 12.43 26.69 -22.27
CA ASN A 223 13.49 26.13 -21.41
C ASN A 223 12.95 25.16 -20.34
N PRO A 224 12.87 23.84 -20.60
CA PRO A 224 12.22 22.88 -19.69
C PRO A 224 12.96 22.74 -18.35
N GLN A 225 14.29 22.78 -18.34
CA GLN A 225 15.09 22.61 -17.11
C GLN A 225 14.93 23.79 -16.14
N VAL A 226 14.89 25.02 -16.67
CA VAL A 226 14.63 26.23 -15.87
C VAL A 226 13.24 26.15 -15.25
N TYR A 227 12.25 25.73 -16.03
CA TYR A 227 10.89 25.54 -15.55
C TYR A 227 10.79 24.44 -14.48
N ALA A 228 11.44 23.30 -14.70
CA ALA A 228 11.45 22.20 -13.74
C ALA A 228 12.08 22.62 -12.40
N ASN A 229 13.20 23.35 -12.44
CA ASN A 229 13.85 23.87 -11.24
C ASN A 229 12.98 24.92 -10.52
N TYR A 230 12.33 25.82 -11.27
CA TYR A 230 11.37 26.77 -10.70
C TYR A 230 10.24 26.08 -9.92
N ILE A 231 9.68 25.00 -10.47
CA ILE A 231 8.63 24.23 -9.79
C ILE A 231 9.18 23.45 -8.59
N ARG A 232 10.39 22.87 -8.68
CA ARG A 232 11.05 22.22 -7.54
C ARG A 232 11.34 23.21 -6.41
N ASP A 233 11.75 24.43 -6.72
CA ASP A 233 11.96 25.47 -5.71
C ASP A 233 10.64 25.96 -5.11
N ALA A 234 9.56 25.99 -5.90
CA ALA A 234 8.20 26.24 -5.38
C ALA A 234 7.73 25.12 -4.43
N ARG A 235 8.08 23.86 -4.71
CA ARG A 235 7.84 22.71 -3.82
C ARG A 235 8.64 22.83 -2.53
N ARG A 236 9.94 23.12 -2.64
CA ARG A 236 10.88 23.29 -1.50
C ARG A 236 10.51 24.46 -0.60
N SER A 237 9.95 25.54 -1.15
CA SER A 237 9.43 26.67 -0.37
C SER A 237 8.03 26.44 0.23
N GLY A 238 7.44 25.26 0.04
CA GLY A 238 6.11 24.91 0.57
C GLY A 238 4.93 25.59 -0.13
N ARG A 239 5.15 26.27 -1.26
CA ARG A 239 4.07 26.91 -2.05
C ARG A 239 3.24 25.90 -2.84
N VAL A 240 3.86 24.76 -3.14
CA VAL A 240 3.29 23.65 -3.91
C VAL A 240 3.35 22.39 -3.04
N SER A 241 2.45 21.44 -3.28
CA SER A 241 2.41 20.17 -2.55
C SER A 241 3.77 19.45 -2.55
N LYS A 242 4.20 18.97 -1.38
CA LYS A 242 5.43 18.17 -1.19
C LYS A 242 5.48 16.90 -2.03
N PHE A 243 4.33 16.44 -2.53
CA PHE A 243 4.20 15.25 -3.37
C PHE A 243 4.08 15.56 -4.88
N LEU A 244 4.15 16.82 -5.31
CA LEU A 244 4.15 17.13 -6.75
C LEU A 244 5.42 16.56 -7.39
N SER A 245 5.26 15.69 -8.38
CA SER A 245 6.37 15.12 -9.16
C SER A 245 6.65 15.96 -10.40
N VAL A 246 7.94 16.18 -10.69
CA VAL A 246 8.41 16.96 -11.84
C VAL A 246 9.40 16.13 -12.66
N HIS A 247 8.95 15.67 -13.84
CA HIS A 247 9.75 14.83 -14.73
C HIS A 247 9.89 15.47 -16.11
N VAL A 248 11.13 15.70 -16.55
CA VAL A 248 11.47 16.23 -17.87
C VAL A 248 11.84 15.06 -18.77
N ASN A 249 11.04 14.82 -19.80
CA ASN A 249 11.32 13.81 -20.81
C ASN A 249 11.84 14.47 -22.08
N GLU A 250 13.14 14.36 -22.31
CA GLU A 250 13.81 14.93 -23.48
C GLU A 250 13.42 14.21 -24.78
N LYS A 251 13.24 12.88 -24.74
CA LYS A 251 12.86 12.10 -25.92
C LYS A 251 11.49 12.48 -26.45
N GLN A 252 10.56 12.83 -25.55
CA GLN A 252 9.20 13.21 -25.89
C GLN A 252 9.02 14.74 -25.98
N CYS A 253 10.06 15.54 -25.73
CA CYS A 253 10.00 16.99 -25.56
C CYS A 253 8.83 17.42 -24.65
N CYS A 254 8.69 16.78 -23.49
CA CYS A 254 7.57 17.02 -22.56
C CYS A 254 8.06 17.19 -21.12
N VAL A 255 7.49 18.16 -20.40
CA VAL A 255 7.59 18.28 -18.94
C VAL A 255 6.29 17.74 -18.34
N TYR A 256 6.41 16.67 -17.56
CA TYR A 256 5.32 16.04 -16.85
C TYR A 256 5.29 16.53 -15.40
N LEU A 257 4.11 17.00 -15.01
CA LEU A 257 3.77 17.38 -13.66
C LEU A 257 2.63 16.49 -13.18
N ALA A 258 2.83 15.82 -12.06
CA ALA A 258 1.87 14.86 -11.51
C ALA A 258 1.60 15.16 -10.04
N SER A 259 0.35 15.45 -9.70
CA SER A 259 -0.16 15.62 -8.32
C SER A 259 -1.15 14.52 -7.92
N ASP A 260 -1.39 13.55 -8.79
CA ASP A 260 -2.34 12.45 -8.60
C ASP A 260 -1.99 11.52 -7.44
N GLY A 261 -3.02 10.94 -6.83
CA GLY A 261 -2.94 9.91 -5.81
C GLY A 261 -2.50 8.55 -6.34
N GLY A 262 -2.00 7.71 -5.44
CA GLY A 262 -1.56 6.35 -5.74
C GLY A 262 -0.16 6.23 -6.36
N ARG A 263 0.61 7.32 -6.43
CA ARG A 263 2.03 7.26 -6.79
C ARG A 263 2.85 6.73 -5.62
N VAL A 264 3.97 6.09 -5.94
CA VAL A 264 4.93 5.64 -4.94
C VAL A 264 6.10 6.61 -4.91
N CYS A 265 6.36 7.19 -3.76
CA CYS A 265 7.45 8.12 -3.54
C CYS A 265 8.34 7.59 -2.43
N ARG A 266 9.60 8.01 -2.44
CA ARG A 266 10.53 7.79 -1.33
C ARG A 266 11.21 9.09 -0.94
N PRO A 267 11.46 9.32 0.35
CA PRO A 267 12.20 10.49 0.81
C PRO A 267 13.69 10.34 0.50
N LEU A 268 14.28 11.39 -0.08
CA LEU A 268 15.71 11.49 -0.37
C LEU A 268 16.27 12.80 0.20
N VAL A 269 17.54 12.78 0.55
CA VAL A 269 18.25 13.98 1.04
C VAL A 269 18.64 14.84 -0.16
N ILE A 270 18.39 16.14 -0.08
CA ILE A 270 18.72 17.08 -1.16
C ILE A 270 20.21 17.42 -1.11
N VAL A 271 20.86 17.39 -2.27
CA VAL A 271 22.24 17.85 -2.46
C VAL A 271 22.23 19.13 -3.28
N GLU A 272 23.00 20.12 -2.83
CA GLU A 272 23.26 21.33 -3.60
C GLU A 272 24.76 21.49 -3.80
N LYS A 273 25.18 21.54 -5.07
CA LYS A 273 26.59 21.76 -5.47
C LYS A 273 27.57 20.78 -4.81
N GLY A 274 27.17 19.51 -4.70
CA GLY A 274 27.99 18.44 -4.11
C GLY A 274 28.02 18.42 -2.58
N ILE A 275 27.18 19.20 -1.89
CA ILE A 275 27.10 19.22 -0.43
C ILE A 275 25.70 18.80 0.00
N SER A 276 25.62 17.85 0.94
CA SER A 276 24.36 17.47 1.60
C SER A 276 23.77 18.66 2.34
N LYS A 277 22.47 18.92 2.18
CA LYS A 277 21.78 19.95 2.96
C LYS A 277 21.66 19.59 4.44
N ILE A 278 21.62 18.30 4.75
CA ILE A 278 21.60 17.84 6.14
C ILE A 278 23.01 18.01 6.71
N LYS A 279 23.08 18.71 7.83
CA LYS A 279 24.30 19.00 8.58
C LYS A 279 24.18 18.44 9.99
N ASP A 280 25.30 18.30 10.69
CA ASP A 280 25.35 17.79 12.06
C ASP A 280 24.45 18.55 13.04
N ILE A 281 24.26 19.84 12.81
CA ILE A 281 23.36 20.69 13.62
C ILE A 281 21.92 20.16 13.55
N HIS A 282 21.44 19.84 12.34
CA HIS A 282 20.10 19.29 12.15
C HIS A 282 19.95 17.92 12.81
N MET A 283 21.01 17.10 12.78
CA MET A 283 21.04 15.80 13.44
C MET A 283 21.06 15.91 14.97
N ALA A 284 21.74 16.92 15.53
CA ALA A 284 21.71 17.22 16.95
C ALA A 284 20.31 17.68 17.41
N GLU A 285 19.69 18.60 16.66
CA GLU A 285 18.33 19.08 16.94
C GLU A 285 17.28 17.96 16.84
N LEU A 286 17.47 17.00 15.92
CA LEU A 286 16.63 15.81 15.81
C LEU A 286 16.78 14.90 17.03
N LYS A 287 18.00 14.68 17.52
CA LYS A 287 18.28 13.88 18.73
C LYS A 287 17.69 14.50 19.99
N GLU A 288 17.70 15.83 20.08
CA GLU A 288 17.07 16.59 21.16
C GLU A 288 15.54 16.66 21.06
N GLY A 289 14.96 16.20 19.95
CA GLY A 289 13.51 16.24 19.71
C GLY A 289 12.96 17.62 19.37
N LYS A 290 13.83 18.59 19.03
CA LYS A 290 13.42 19.95 18.62
C LYS A 290 12.80 19.96 17.22
N ARG A 291 13.23 19.07 16.35
CA ARG A 291 12.70 18.89 14.99
C ARG A 291 12.11 17.51 14.80
N THR A 292 11.10 17.41 13.96
CA THR A 292 10.50 16.15 13.49
C THR A 292 10.85 15.92 12.02
N PHE A 293 10.59 14.72 11.50
CA PHE A 293 10.81 14.41 10.09
C PHE A 293 10.05 15.37 9.14
N ASP A 294 8.82 15.77 9.50
CA ASP A 294 8.07 16.75 8.71
C ASP A 294 8.74 18.14 8.68
N SER A 295 9.46 18.53 9.74
CA SER A 295 10.26 19.77 9.72
C SER A 295 11.39 19.68 8.68
N PHE A 296 12.02 18.52 8.50
CA PHE A 296 13.06 18.35 7.46
C PHE A 296 12.50 18.47 6.05
N VAL A 297 11.25 18.04 5.84
CA VAL A 297 10.56 18.20 4.56
C VAL A 297 10.16 19.66 4.33
N ASN A 298 9.65 20.34 5.35
CA ASN A 298 9.25 21.75 5.27
C ASN A 298 10.44 22.69 5.08
N ASP A 299 11.59 22.38 5.69
CA ASP A 299 12.84 23.15 5.57
C ASP A 299 13.62 22.84 4.28
N ALA A 300 13.06 22.01 3.38
CA ALA A 300 13.70 21.57 2.14
C ALA A 300 15.07 20.91 2.35
N LEU A 301 15.22 20.10 3.40
CA LEU A 301 16.38 19.23 3.61
C LEU A 301 16.16 17.85 2.95
N VAL A 302 14.91 17.37 3.00
CA VAL A 302 14.47 16.10 2.43
C VAL A 302 13.30 16.36 1.50
N GLU A 303 13.27 15.70 0.34
CA GLU A 303 12.10 15.74 -0.54
C GLU A 303 11.64 14.35 -0.97
N TYR A 304 10.33 14.24 -1.24
CA TYR A 304 9.74 13.01 -1.75
C TYR A 304 9.91 12.96 -3.26
N VAL A 305 10.59 11.91 -3.72
CA VAL A 305 10.86 11.70 -5.15
C VAL A 305 10.04 10.51 -5.63
N ASP A 306 9.23 10.73 -6.65
CA ASP A 306 8.48 9.69 -7.38
C ASP A 306 9.40 8.98 -8.39
N VAL A 307 8.99 7.81 -8.87
CA VAL A 307 9.72 6.96 -9.80
C VAL A 307 10.06 7.71 -11.11
N ASN A 308 9.11 8.49 -11.63
CA ASN A 308 9.33 9.28 -12.84
C ASN A 308 10.41 10.35 -12.60
N GLU A 309 10.31 11.08 -11.50
CA GLU A 309 11.28 12.13 -11.15
C GLU A 309 12.67 11.54 -10.85
N ALA A 310 12.72 10.33 -10.27
CA ALA A 310 13.97 9.61 -10.03
C ALA A 310 14.74 9.31 -11.31
N ASN A 311 14.08 9.16 -12.46
CA ASN A 311 14.77 8.96 -13.75
C ASN A 311 15.57 10.20 -14.20
N ASN A 312 15.22 11.41 -13.71
CA ASN A 312 15.98 12.63 -13.99
C ASN A 312 16.99 12.98 -12.89
N ALA A 313 17.05 12.19 -11.82
CA ALA A 313 17.88 12.48 -10.66
C ALA A 313 19.13 11.59 -10.65
N LEU A 314 20.28 12.18 -10.34
CA LEU A 314 21.46 11.42 -9.93
C LEU A 314 21.45 11.26 -8.41
N ILE A 315 21.29 10.02 -7.94
CA ILE A 315 21.13 9.67 -6.52
C ILE A 315 22.37 8.91 -6.07
N ALA A 316 23.14 9.50 -5.14
CA ALA A 316 24.27 8.84 -4.50
C ALA A 316 23.79 7.90 -3.39
N LEU A 317 24.45 6.75 -3.22
CA LEU A 317 24.13 5.78 -2.16
C LEU A 317 24.71 6.21 -0.80
N THR A 318 25.90 6.83 -0.83
CA THR A 318 26.60 7.32 0.35
C THR A 318 27.12 8.73 0.10
N GLU A 319 27.44 9.45 1.17
CA GLU A 319 28.03 10.80 1.08
C GLU A 319 29.40 10.82 0.38
N GLN A 320 30.09 9.68 0.31
CA GLN A 320 31.40 9.55 -0.34
C GLN A 320 31.28 9.53 -1.88
N ASP A 321 30.14 9.07 -2.39
CA ASP A 321 29.89 8.94 -3.84
C ASP A 321 29.35 10.24 -4.45
N VAL A 322 29.32 11.33 -3.68
CA VAL A 322 28.72 12.59 -4.08
C VAL A 322 29.63 13.32 -5.06
N SER A 323 29.08 13.60 -6.25
CA SER A 323 29.68 14.43 -7.29
C SER A 323 28.98 15.80 -7.39
N LEU A 324 29.54 16.73 -8.16
CA LEU A 324 28.90 18.03 -8.44
C LEU A 324 27.57 17.91 -9.18
N GLU A 325 27.37 16.81 -9.93
CA GLU A 325 26.16 16.50 -10.67
C GLU A 325 25.11 15.78 -9.80
N THR A 326 25.49 15.34 -8.60
CA THR A 326 24.60 14.59 -7.70
C THR A 326 23.49 15.51 -7.20
N THR A 327 22.26 15.05 -7.37
CA THR A 327 21.06 15.79 -7.01
C THR A 327 20.54 15.40 -5.63
N HIS A 328 20.68 14.12 -5.27
CA HIS A 328 20.13 13.55 -4.05
C HIS A 328 21.07 12.50 -3.45
N ILE A 329 20.91 12.24 -2.17
CA ILE A 329 21.54 11.12 -1.45
C ILE A 329 20.44 10.22 -0.87
N GLU A 330 20.63 8.91 -0.96
CA GLU A 330 19.80 7.91 -0.29
C GLU A 330 19.92 8.07 1.23
N LEU A 331 18.81 8.03 1.96
CA LEU A 331 18.86 8.15 3.43
C LEU A 331 19.71 7.06 4.07
N GLU A 332 19.47 5.81 3.66
CA GLU A 332 20.20 4.62 4.10
C GLU A 332 19.97 3.50 3.07
N PRO A 333 20.99 2.76 2.62
CA PRO A 333 20.83 1.72 1.60
C PRO A 333 19.86 0.57 1.98
N PHE A 334 19.67 0.31 3.28
CA PHE A 334 18.72 -0.73 3.74
C PHE A 334 17.25 -0.30 3.63
N SER A 335 16.97 0.98 3.31
CA SER A 335 15.62 1.52 3.10
C SER A 335 14.83 0.76 2.04
N ILE A 336 15.54 0.13 1.08
CA ILE A 336 14.99 -0.65 -0.03
C ILE A 336 14.34 -1.96 0.40
N LEU A 337 14.65 -2.44 1.60
CA LEU A 337 14.10 -3.68 2.14
C LEU A 337 12.68 -3.44 2.67
N GLY A 338 11.85 -4.47 2.65
CA GLY A 338 10.57 -4.50 3.36
C GLY A 338 10.71 -5.06 4.78
N VAL A 339 9.62 -5.05 5.54
CA VAL A 339 9.59 -5.49 6.95
C VAL A 339 10.15 -6.91 7.13
N SER A 340 9.70 -7.87 6.32
CA SER A 340 10.14 -9.28 6.41
C SER A 340 11.63 -9.44 6.09
N ALA A 341 12.11 -8.69 5.08
CA ALA A 341 13.49 -8.78 4.61
C ALA A 341 14.47 -8.07 5.56
N GLY A 342 14.02 -7.00 6.22
CA GLY A 342 14.84 -6.24 7.18
C GLY A 342 15.24 -7.03 8.44
N ILE A 343 14.57 -8.14 8.73
CA ILE A 343 14.89 -9.01 9.88
C ILE A 343 16.05 -9.97 9.56
N ILE A 344 16.36 -10.17 8.27
CA ILE A 344 17.44 -11.05 7.84
C ILE A 344 18.77 -10.39 8.19
N PRO A 345 19.65 -11.02 8.99
CA PRO A 345 20.98 -10.49 9.22
C PRO A 345 21.82 -10.58 7.95
N TYR A 346 22.56 -9.50 7.65
CA TYR A 346 23.49 -9.43 6.51
C TYR A 346 22.89 -9.92 5.17
N PRO A 347 21.75 -9.38 4.72
CA PRO A 347 21.05 -9.91 3.54
C PRO A 347 21.89 -9.77 2.25
N HIS A 348 22.83 -8.82 2.21
CA HIS A 348 23.75 -8.60 1.09
C HIS A 348 24.87 -9.64 0.99
N HIS A 349 25.18 -10.38 2.06
CA HIS A 349 26.14 -11.48 2.05
C HIS A 349 25.51 -12.84 1.72
N ASN A 350 24.18 -12.89 1.64
CA ASN A 350 23.46 -14.12 1.37
C ASN A 350 23.14 -14.25 -0.12
N HIS A 351 23.04 -15.49 -0.59
CA HIS A 351 22.48 -15.76 -1.91
C HIS A 351 21.01 -15.32 -1.96
N SER A 352 20.58 -14.72 -3.07
CA SER A 352 19.23 -14.15 -3.23
C SER A 352 18.10 -15.14 -2.89
N ARG A 353 18.24 -16.42 -3.27
CA ARG A 353 17.27 -17.47 -2.91
C ARG A 353 17.16 -17.71 -1.41
N GLY A 354 18.25 -17.56 -0.66
CA GLY A 354 18.23 -17.65 0.80
C GLY A 354 17.36 -16.56 1.41
N ASN A 355 17.49 -15.33 0.91
CA ASN A 355 16.67 -14.20 1.36
C ASN A 355 15.18 -14.38 1.04
N PHE A 356 14.86 -14.85 -0.18
CA PHE A 356 13.47 -15.14 -0.56
C PHE A 356 12.84 -16.21 0.32
N LYS A 357 13.57 -17.30 0.59
CA LYS A 357 13.12 -18.38 1.47
C LYS A 357 12.86 -17.86 2.88
N GLN A 358 13.78 -17.08 3.44
CA GLN A 358 13.63 -16.57 4.80
C GLN A 358 12.46 -15.59 4.93
N CYS A 359 12.17 -14.75 3.93
CA CYS A 359 10.97 -13.91 3.95
C CYS A 359 9.68 -14.75 4.00
N ALA A 360 9.60 -15.80 3.18
CA ALA A 360 8.42 -16.66 3.14
C ALA A 360 8.25 -17.51 4.42
N VAL A 361 9.35 -18.05 4.96
CA VAL A 361 9.33 -18.86 6.19
C VAL A 361 9.14 -18.00 7.43
N GLY A 362 9.75 -16.80 7.47
CA GLY A 362 9.63 -15.85 8.58
C GLY A 362 8.20 -15.43 8.86
N LYS A 363 7.36 -15.28 7.82
CA LYS A 363 5.91 -15.03 7.98
C LYS A 363 5.18 -16.20 8.66
N LYS A 364 5.72 -17.41 8.63
CA LYS A 364 5.18 -18.60 9.30
C LYS A 364 5.79 -18.86 10.67
N ALA A 365 6.73 -18.02 11.11
CA ALA A 365 7.36 -18.16 12.41
C ALA A 365 6.33 -18.11 13.55
N ILE A 366 6.62 -18.83 14.64
CA ILE A 366 5.82 -18.82 15.86
C ILE A 366 6.48 -17.83 16.82
N GLY A 367 5.69 -16.95 17.40
CA GLY A 367 6.17 -15.96 18.35
C GLY A 367 5.02 -15.18 18.93
N ASN A 368 5.35 -14.20 19.77
CA ASN A 368 4.34 -13.28 20.26
C ASN A 368 3.86 -12.37 19.13
N ILE A 369 2.57 -12.06 19.14
CA ILE A 369 1.94 -11.19 18.14
C ILE A 369 1.80 -9.78 18.72
N THR A 370 1.20 -9.66 19.91
CA THR A 370 0.97 -8.40 20.62
C THR A 370 0.99 -8.62 22.12
N TYR A 371 1.18 -7.56 22.91
CA TYR A 371 1.15 -7.64 24.38
C TYR A 371 -0.21 -8.08 24.94
N ASN A 372 -1.31 -7.70 24.30
CA ASN A 372 -2.67 -8.05 24.73
C ASN A 372 -3.19 -9.38 24.15
N GLN A 373 -2.31 -10.22 23.57
CA GLN A 373 -2.73 -11.45 22.88
C GLN A 373 -3.51 -12.43 23.77
N LEU A 374 -3.29 -12.43 25.09
CA LEU A 374 -4.01 -13.28 26.05
C LEU A 374 -5.41 -12.76 26.42
N LEU A 375 -5.65 -11.46 26.23
CA LEU A 375 -6.98 -10.86 26.48
C LEU A 375 -7.88 -10.98 25.25
N ARG A 376 -7.29 -11.19 24.07
CA ARG A 376 -8.00 -11.29 22.80
C ARG A 376 -8.38 -12.75 22.51
N MET A 377 -9.63 -12.96 22.11
CA MET A 377 -10.11 -14.26 21.66
C MET A 377 -9.88 -14.41 20.15
N ASP A 378 -8.75 -15.00 19.76
CA ASP A 378 -8.48 -15.40 18.38
C ASP A 378 -8.79 -16.89 18.18
N ARG A 379 -9.31 -17.24 16.98
CA ARG A 379 -9.63 -18.63 16.62
C ARG A 379 -8.46 -19.60 16.88
N LEU A 380 -7.25 -19.20 16.51
CA LEU A 380 -6.02 -19.94 16.75
C LEU A 380 -4.91 -18.96 17.12
N LEU A 381 -4.31 -19.16 18.28
CA LEU A 381 -3.20 -18.36 18.79
C LEU A 381 -2.04 -19.28 19.16
N ASN A 382 -0.91 -19.10 18.49
CA ASN A 382 0.33 -19.83 18.74
C ASN A 382 1.31 -18.90 19.46
N SER A 383 1.54 -19.12 20.76
CA SER A 383 2.45 -18.31 21.56
C SER A 383 3.68 -19.12 21.93
N LEU A 384 4.87 -18.53 21.77
CA LEU A 384 6.11 -19.10 22.28
C LEU A 384 6.19 -18.86 23.80
N VAL A 385 6.63 -19.86 24.58
CA VAL A 385 6.70 -19.73 26.05
C VAL A 385 7.83 -18.80 26.48
N TYR A 386 9.00 -18.94 25.86
CA TYR A 386 10.19 -18.15 26.18
C TYR A 386 10.74 -17.44 24.93
N PRO A 387 10.08 -16.40 24.41
CA PRO A 387 10.63 -15.60 23.33
C PRO A 387 11.88 -14.85 23.80
N GLN A 388 12.90 -14.81 22.95
CA GLN A 388 14.15 -14.12 23.21
C GLN A 388 14.39 -13.03 22.17
N ARG A 389 15.10 -11.98 22.58
CA ARG A 389 15.62 -10.97 21.67
C ARG A 389 16.71 -11.61 20.79
N PRO A 390 16.72 -11.37 19.46
CA PRO A 390 17.81 -11.84 18.61
C PRO A 390 19.13 -11.21 19.06
N LEU A 391 20.20 -12.02 19.11
CA LEU A 391 21.54 -11.54 19.49
C LEU A 391 22.08 -10.51 18.50
N LEU A 392 21.84 -10.75 17.21
CA LEU A 392 22.21 -9.84 16.13
C LEU A 392 20.98 -9.05 15.69
N THR A 393 20.98 -7.75 15.96
CA THR A 393 19.88 -6.85 15.59
C THR A 393 20.26 -5.97 14.41
N THR A 394 19.40 -5.95 13.39
CA THR A 394 19.46 -4.96 12.31
C THR A 394 18.74 -3.68 12.74
N LYS A 395 19.04 -2.56 12.10
CA LYS A 395 18.31 -1.30 12.34
C LYS A 395 16.82 -1.42 12.03
N SER A 396 16.45 -2.22 11.01
CA SER A 396 15.04 -2.50 10.69
C SER A 396 14.30 -3.20 11.83
N ILE A 397 14.95 -4.09 12.59
CA ILE A 397 14.35 -4.75 13.77
C ILE A 397 13.99 -3.73 14.85
N GLU A 398 14.86 -2.74 15.08
CA GLU A 398 14.64 -1.66 16.06
C GLU A 398 13.51 -0.72 15.60
N LEU A 399 13.50 -0.32 14.32
CA LEU A 399 12.47 0.55 13.74
C LEU A 399 11.08 -0.09 13.78
N VAL A 400 11.01 -1.39 13.55
CA VAL A 400 9.76 -2.17 13.59
C VAL A 400 9.36 -2.52 15.03
N GLY A 401 10.28 -2.46 16.00
CA GLY A 401 10.02 -2.86 17.39
C GLY A 401 9.92 -4.37 17.60
N TYR A 402 10.51 -5.17 16.69
CA TYR A 402 10.50 -6.64 16.79
C TYR A 402 11.37 -7.16 17.96
N ASP A 403 12.38 -6.38 18.37
CA ASP A 403 13.22 -6.64 19.53
C ASP A 403 12.45 -6.68 20.86
N LYS A 404 11.39 -5.87 20.98
CA LYS A 404 10.57 -5.75 22.20
C LYS A 404 9.56 -6.88 22.37
N ILE A 405 9.07 -7.45 21.27
CA ILE A 405 8.07 -8.54 21.30
C ILE A 405 8.77 -9.89 21.31
N GLY A 406 9.85 -10.03 20.54
CA GLY A 406 10.58 -11.29 20.36
C GLY A 406 9.76 -12.32 19.58
N GLY A 407 10.34 -12.87 18.52
CA GLY A 407 9.66 -13.88 17.69
C GLY A 407 10.50 -15.12 17.41
N GLY A 408 11.47 -15.41 18.28
CA GLY A 408 12.34 -16.58 18.17
C GLY A 408 13.03 -16.91 19.49
N GLN A 409 13.92 -17.91 19.44
CA GLN A 409 14.81 -18.29 20.54
C GLN A 409 16.24 -18.36 20.01
N ASN A 410 17.21 -17.91 20.79
CA ASN A 410 18.61 -18.10 20.45
C ASN A 410 18.98 -19.55 20.77
N ALA A 411 19.69 -20.19 19.84
CA ALA A 411 20.14 -21.57 19.95
C ALA A 411 21.66 -21.63 19.80
N ILE A 412 22.31 -22.52 20.56
CA ILE A 412 23.71 -22.89 20.32
C ILE A 412 23.70 -23.97 19.25
N ILE A 413 24.33 -23.67 18.11
CA ILE A 413 24.37 -24.56 16.94
C ILE A 413 25.80 -25.05 16.78
N ALA A 414 25.99 -26.37 16.68
CA ALA A 414 27.24 -27.00 16.30
C ALA A 414 27.10 -27.58 14.90
N VAL A 415 27.94 -27.14 13.97
CA VAL A 415 27.98 -27.66 12.60
C VAL A 415 29.08 -28.72 12.54
N MET A 416 28.69 -29.99 12.59
CA MET A 416 29.59 -31.13 12.52
C MET A 416 28.86 -32.34 11.95
N SER A 417 29.58 -33.26 11.31
CA SER A 417 29.03 -34.55 10.91
C SER A 417 28.94 -35.46 12.14
N PHE A 418 27.73 -35.76 12.60
CA PHE A 418 27.52 -36.52 13.84
C PHE A 418 26.37 -37.52 13.70
N SER A 419 26.61 -38.78 14.10
CA SER A 419 25.62 -39.87 14.21
C SER A 419 24.91 -40.32 12.92
N GLY A 420 25.06 -39.62 11.79
CA GLY A 420 24.43 -39.98 10.51
C GLY A 420 22.93 -39.66 10.42
N TYR A 421 22.31 -39.25 11.52
CA TYR A 421 20.92 -38.75 11.57
C TYR A 421 20.78 -37.28 11.14
N ASP A 422 21.90 -36.61 10.86
CA ASP A 422 22.04 -35.26 10.34
C ASP A 422 22.08 -35.21 8.79
N THR A 423 21.66 -36.29 8.14
CA THR A 423 21.65 -36.39 6.66
C THR A 423 20.43 -35.67 6.06
N ASN A 424 20.62 -35.04 4.89
CA ASN A 424 19.57 -34.38 4.08
C ASN A 424 18.71 -33.34 4.82
N ASP A 425 19.32 -32.21 5.22
CA ASP A 425 18.68 -31.08 5.93
C ASP A 425 18.05 -31.43 7.29
N ALA A 426 18.28 -32.64 7.80
CA ALA A 426 17.86 -33.04 9.14
C ALA A 426 18.73 -32.38 10.22
N ILE A 427 18.11 -32.07 11.36
CA ILE A 427 18.79 -31.50 12.53
C ILE A 427 18.63 -32.41 13.75
N VAL A 428 19.73 -32.66 14.45
CA VAL A 428 19.73 -33.39 15.72
C VAL A 428 19.61 -32.38 16.86
N MET A 429 18.58 -32.53 17.70
CA MET A 429 18.34 -31.63 18.83
C MET A 429 18.76 -32.25 20.16
N ASN A 430 19.26 -31.41 21.08
CA ASN A 430 19.58 -31.84 22.44
C ASN A 430 18.30 -32.04 23.26
N LYS A 431 18.00 -33.29 23.62
CA LYS A 431 16.83 -33.65 24.44
C LYS A 431 16.78 -32.87 25.77
N SER A 432 17.90 -32.70 26.46
CA SER A 432 17.96 -31.95 27.73
C SER A 432 17.58 -30.47 27.58
N SER A 433 17.76 -29.88 26.40
CA SER A 433 17.33 -28.51 26.11
C SER A 433 15.83 -28.44 25.86
N ILE A 434 15.26 -29.44 25.17
CA ILE A 434 13.82 -29.56 24.94
C ILE A 434 13.08 -29.76 26.26
N ASP A 435 13.57 -30.64 27.13
CA ASP A 435 12.98 -30.91 28.45
C ASP A 435 12.97 -29.64 29.33
N ARG A 436 13.96 -28.75 29.14
CA ARG A 436 14.04 -27.44 29.81
C ARG A 436 13.19 -26.34 29.15
N GLY A 437 12.51 -26.63 28.05
CA GLY A 437 11.56 -25.73 27.40
C GLY A 437 12.02 -25.04 26.12
N PHE A 438 13.13 -25.49 25.51
CA PHE A 438 13.51 -25.03 24.17
C PHE A 438 12.43 -25.41 23.14
N GLY A 439 11.98 -24.43 22.35
CA GLY A 439 10.94 -24.59 21.34
C GLY A 439 9.52 -24.80 21.88
N ARG A 440 9.30 -24.70 23.20
CA ARG A 440 7.98 -24.94 23.80
C ARG A 440 7.01 -23.83 23.40
N SER A 441 5.88 -24.22 22.82
CA SER A 441 4.80 -23.32 22.40
C SER A 441 3.47 -23.73 23.02
N THR A 442 2.59 -22.75 23.19
CA THR A 442 1.21 -22.93 23.65
C THR A 442 0.27 -22.60 22.50
N ILE A 443 -0.64 -23.52 22.21
CA ILE A 443 -1.66 -23.35 21.19
C ILE A 443 -3.00 -23.17 21.89
N MET A 444 -3.61 -22.00 21.71
CA MET A 444 -4.96 -21.70 22.19
C MET A 444 -5.92 -21.70 21.01
N LYS A 445 -7.02 -22.44 21.14
CA LYS A 445 -8.08 -22.51 20.14
C LYS A 445 -9.38 -22.05 20.77
N THR A 446 -10.05 -21.09 20.13
CA THR A 446 -11.36 -20.62 20.56
C THR A 446 -12.40 -21.00 19.52
N ASP A 447 -13.46 -21.68 19.95
CA ASP A 447 -14.59 -22.02 19.10
C ASP A 447 -15.78 -21.11 19.48
N THR A 448 -16.34 -20.42 18.49
CA THR A 448 -17.47 -19.50 18.67
C THR A 448 -18.76 -20.18 18.23
N ILE A 449 -19.78 -20.17 19.08
CA ILE A 449 -21.10 -20.73 18.78
C ILE A 449 -22.14 -19.60 18.82
N ILE A 450 -22.93 -19.49 17.75
CA ILE A 450 -23.97 -18.47 17.62
C ILE A 450 -25.30 -19.10 18.02
N LYS A 451 -26.02 -18.47 18.95
CA LYS A 451 -27.40 -18.81 19.25
C LYS A 451 -28.29 -18.28 18.12
N GLN A 452 -28.92 -19.17 17.34
CA GLN A 452 -29.86 -18.72 16.31
C GLN A 452 -31.22 -18.39 16.94
N ASN A 453 -31.78 -17.28 16.51
CA ASN A 453 -33.16 -16.91 16.78
C ASN A 453 -33.94 -17.08 15.48
N TYR A 454 -35.08 -17.74 15.54
CA TYR A 454 -35.93 -18.03 14.41
C TYR A 454 -37.13 -17.07 14.36
N ASN A 455 -37.70 -16.88 13.17
CA ASN A 455 -38.81 -15.94 12.93
C ASN A 455 -40.11 -16.31 13.68
N ASN A 456 -40.25 -17.57 14.09
CA ASN A 456 -41.34 -18.08 14.92
C ASN A 456 -41.14 -17.79 16.42
N CYS A 457 -40.24 -16.88 16.79
CA CYS A 457 -39.87 -16.57 18.18
C CYS A 457 -39.25 -17.74 18.97
N THR A 458 -38.82 -18.82 18.30
CA THR A 458 -38.03 -19.86 18.95
C THR A 458 -36.55 -19.52 18.89
N SER A 459 -35.76 -20.03 19.83
CA SER A 459 -34.32 -19.79 19.88
C SER A 459 -33.58 -21.03 20.35
N ASP A 460 -32.37 -21.21 19.86
CA ASP A 460 -31.51 -22.30 20.32
C ASP A 460 -31.20 -22.17 21.81
N ARG A 461 -31.04 -23.32 22.47
CA ARG A 461 -30.63 -23.38 23.87
C ARG A 461 -29.44 -24.30 24.02
N PHE A 462 -28.38 -23.78 24.62
CA PHE A 462 -27.24 -24.59 25.00
C PHE A 462 -27.63 -25.51 26.15
N ARG A 463 -27.64 -26.82 25.89
CA ARG A 463 -27.88 -27.87 26.88
C ARG A 463 -26.87 -29.00 26.68
N PRO A 464 -26.48 -29.71 27.75
CA PRO A 464 -25.75 -30.96 27.61
C PRO A 464 -26.63 -31.98 26.84
N PRO A 465 -26.04 -32.84 25.99
CA PRO A 465 -26.80 -33.81 25.22
C PRO A 465 -27.49 -34.81 26.16
N THR A 466 -28.78 -35.06 25.93
CA THR A 466 -29.55 -36.07 26.65
C THR A 466 -29.67 -37.34 25.81
N ARG A 467 -29.55 -38.50 26.46
CA ARG A 467 -29.77 -39.80 25.80
C ARG A 467 -31.24 -40.15 25.88
N ASP A 468 -31.82 -40.58 24.76
CA ASP A 468 -33.14 -41.21 24.75
C ASP A 468 -33.09 -42.57 25.45
N ASN A 469 -34.25 -43.08 25.87
CA ASN A 469 -34.41 -44.42 26.47
C ASN A 469 -33.88 -45.56 25.58
N ALA A 470 -33.66 -45.31 24.29
CA ALA A 470 -33.06 -46.24 23.32
C ALA A 470 -31.54 -46.07 23.15
N GLY A 471 -30.86 -45.28 24.01
CA GLY A 471 -29.41 -45.08 23.99
C GLY A 471 -28.89 -44.17 22.87
N ARG A 472 -29.76 -43.59 22.04
CA ARG A 472 -29.39 -42.63 20.99
C ARG A 472 -29.14 -41.25 21.61
N MET A 473 -28.04 -40.61 21.23
CA MET A 473 -27.77 -39.23 21.65
C MET A 473 -28.66 -38.29 20.85
N GLN A 474 -29.47 -37.49 21.54
CA GLN A 474 -30.11 -36.32 20.93
C GLN A 474 -29.09 -35.19 20.91
N HIS A 475 -28.78 -34.70 19.71
CA HIS A 475 -27.83 -33.61 19.46
C HIS A 475 -28.48 -32.24 19.59
#